data_AF-D4XRL8-F1
#
_entry.id   AF-D4XRL8-F1
#
_cell.length_a   1.000
_cell.length_b   1.000
_cell.length_c   1.000
_cell.angle_alpha   90.00
_cell.angle_beta   90.00
_cell.angle_gamma   90.00
#
_symmetry.space_group_name_H-M   'P 1'
#
loop_
_entity.id
_entity.type
_entity.pdbx_description
1 polymer ?
#
loop_
_entity_poly.entity_id
_entity_poly.type
_entity_poly.pdbx_seq_one_letter_code
_entity_poly.pdbx_strand_id
1 'polypeptide(L)'
;PILVKETSHGHWRGGVIRWLKQSTEKSLELGLEVLAQEIFPCAVRIQADRHISNYHPALLLKNQNLDETKTTLILPGSQIFREQQAVHLRLGKEEVKVYLLNAQLITQSFVQFDFELLNDEEQPVLRKFMAQRNMDKIDQDLWEALK
;
A
#
# COMPACT_ATOMS: atom_id res chain seq x y z
N PRO A 1 -8.61 -2.48 3.54
CA PRO A 1 -8.08 -1.17 4.01
C PRO A 1 -8.98 -0.04 3.48
N ILE A 2 -8.89 1.15 4.08
CA ILE A 2 -9.64 2.34 3.68
C ILE A 2 -8.71 3.54 3.51
N LEU A 3 -9.17 4.55 2.77
CA LEU A 3 -8.52 5.84 2.66
C LEU A 3 -9.21 6.85 3.57
N VAL A 4 -8.42 7.62 4.32
CA VAL A 4 -8.91 8.64 5.25
C VAL A 4 -8.23 9.96 4.98
N LYS A 5 -9.01 11.03 5.00
CA LYS A 5 -8.53 12.42 4.89
C LYS A 5 -9.24 13.23 5.96
N GLU A 6 -8.50 13.67 6.97
CA GLU A 6 -9.06 14.40 8.13
C GLU A 6 -9.47 15.84 7.80
N THR A 7 -8.78 16.48 6.86
CA THR A 7 -9.03 17.87 6.47
C THR A 7 -9.05 18.00 4.96
N SER A 8 -9.75 19.00 4.42
CA SER A 8 -9.82 19.28 2.98
C SER A 8 -8.44 19.48 2.34
N HIS A 9 -7.46 19.97 3.10
CA HIS A 9 -6.07 20.19 2.66
C HIS A 9 -5.09 19.10 3.10
N GLY A 10 -5.56 18.10 3.86
CA GLY A 10 -4.73 17.00 4.34
C GLY A 10 -4.44 15.96 3.26
N HIS A 11 -3.39 15.16 3.47
CA HIS A 11 -3.08 14.04 2.60
C HIS A 11 -3.98 12.83 2.92
N TRP A 12 -4.41 12.12 1.87
CA TRP A 12 -5.00 10.79 2.02
C TRP A 12 -4.01 9.85 2.71
N ARG A 13 -4.47 9.23 3.81
CA ARG A 13 -3.73 8.23 4.57
C ARG A 13 -4.42 6.89 4.46
N GLY A 14 -3.64 5.84 4.58
CA GLY A 14 -4.13 4.47 4.60
C GLY A 14 -4.51 4.10 6.01
N GLY A 15 -5.66 3.45 6.19
CA GLY A 15 -6.05 2.96 7.49
C GLY A 15 -6.90 1.69 7.46
N VAL A 16 -7.19 1.19 8.66
CA VAL A 16 -8.08 0.07 8.89
C VAL A 16 -9.11 0.43 9.96
N ILE A 17 -10.36 0.04 9.73
CA ILE A 17 -11.42 0.16 10.74
C ILE A 17 -11.17 -0.93 11.78
N ARG A 18 -10.99 -0.54 13.04
CA ARG A 18 -10.82 -1.44 14.19
C ARG A 18 -12.14 -1.80 14.84
N TRP A 19 -13.08 -0.86 14.88
CA TRP A 19 -14.44 -1.11 15.35
C TRP A 19 -15.39 -0.10 14.73
N LEU A 20 -16.67 -0.48 14.69
CA LEU A 20 -17.78 0.34 14.25
C LEU A 20 -18.89 0.20 15.29
N LYS A 21 -19.41 1.32 15.78
CA LYS A 21 -20.46 1.36 16.80
C LYS A 21 -21.55 2.32 16.36
N GLN A 22 -22.79 1.86 16.37
CA GLN A 22 -23.95 2.72 16.24
C GLN A 22 -24.35 3.21 17.63
N SER A 23 -24.39 4.51 17.84
CA SER A 23 -24.82 5.09 19.12
C SER A 23 -26.34 5.01 19.25
N THR A 24 -26.82 5.15 20.49
CA THR A 24 -28.24 5.27 20.82
C THR A 24 -28.92 6.49 20.18
N GLU A 25 -28.14 7.49 19.78
CA GLU A 25 -28.61 8.71 19.10
C GLU A 25 -28.61 8.58 17.56
N LYS A 26 -28.47 7.36 17.03
CA LYS A 26 -28.33 7.05 15.59
C LYS A 26 -27.07 7.65 14.94
N SER A 27 -26.08 8.08 15.72
CA SER A 27 -24.77 8.43 15.18
C SER A 27 -23.92 7.18 14.93
N LEU A 28 -23.00 7.26 13.98
CA LEU A 28 -22.04 6.19 13.67
C LEU A 28 -20.66 6.62 14.17
N GLU A 29 -20.12 5.86 15.11
CA GLU A 29 -18.77 6.02 15.65
C GLU A 29 -17.88 4.92 15.09
N LEU A 30 -16.63 5.24 14.78
CA LEU A 30 -15.66 4.28 14.29
C LEU A 30 -14.29 4.51 14.90
N GLY A 31 -13.63 3.42 15.25
CA GLY A 31 -12.22 3.41 15.63
C GLY A 31 -11.38 3.08 14.43
N LEU A 32 -10.36 3.89 14.17
CA LEU A 32 -9.53 3.77 12.98
C LEU A 32 -8.06 3.76 13.37
N GLU A 33 -7.29 2.90 12.72
CA GLU A 33 -5.84 2.89 12.82
C GLU A 33 -5.23 3.33 11.50
N VAL A 34 -4.34 4.32 11.57
CA VAL A 34 -3.57 4.79 10.42
C VAL A 34 -2.40 3.84 10.19
N LEU A 35 -2.39 3.19 9.02
CA LEU A 35 -1.35 2.26 8.59
C LEU A 35 -0.24 2.94 7.81
N ALA A 36 -0.55 4.01 7.06
CA ALA A 36 0.38 4.63 6.13
C ALA A 36 0.13 6.13 5.93
N GLN A 37 1.20 6.92 5.88
CA GLN A 37 1.13 8.32 5.43
C GLN A 37 1.04 8.43 3.91
N GLU A 38 1.74 7.56 3.19
CA GLU A 38 1.77 7.53 1.72
C GLU A 38 1.37 6.13 1.22
N ILE A 39 0.53 6.08 0.18
CA ILE A 39 0.07 4.83 -0.43
C ILE A 39 0.23 4.90 -1.94
N PHE A 40 0.81 3.85 -2.50
CA PHE A 40 1.02 3.73 -3.94
C PHE A 40 0.35 2.43 -4.45
N PRO A 41 -0.66 2.53 -5.32
CA PRO A 41 -1.31 1.36 -5.88
C PRO A 41 -0.37 0.66 -6.86
N CYS A 42 -0.22 -0.65 -6.68
CA CYS A 42 0.62 -1.50 -7.50
C CYS A 42 -0.09 -2.84 -7.74
N ALA A 43 0.58 -3.77 -8.43
CA ALA A 43 0.07 -5.12 -8.60
C ALA A 43 1.14 -6.14 -8.26
N VAL A 44 0.74 -7.28 -7.74
CA VAL A 44 1.64 -8.39 -7.44
C VAL A 44 1.25 -9.60 -8.25
N ARG A 45 2.21 -10.44 -8.63
CA ARG A 45 1.93 -11.80 -9.10
C ARG A 45 2.91 -12.77 -8.48
N ILE A 46 2.45 -14.00 -8.31
CA ILE A 46 3.31 -15.13 -7.99
C ILE A 46 3.78 -15.69 -9.34
N GLN A 47 5.01 -16.21 -9.40
CA GLN A 47 5.45 -16.96 -10.56
C GLN A 47 4.75 -18.33 -10.56
N ALA A 48 3.50 -18.35 -11.02
CA ALA A 48 2.77 -19.55 -11.39
C ALA A 48 2.71 -19.64 -12.92
N ASP A 49 2.65 -20.88 -13.42
CA ASP A 49 2.67 -21.40 -14.80
C ASP A 49 2.74 -20.40 -15.99
N ARG A 50 3.56 -20.75 -16.99
CA ARG A 50 4.10 -19.91 -18.08
C ARG A 50 3.06 -19.19 -18.96
N HIS A 51 1.77 -19.48 -18.81
CA HIS A 51 0.74 -19.10 -19.77
C HIS A 51 -0.25 -18.04 -19.28
N ILE A 52 -0.32 -17.73 -17.96
CA ILE A 52 -1.23 -16.69 -17.45
C ILE A 52 -0.57 -15.90 -16.30
N SER A 53 -0.24 -14.63 -16.56
CA SER A 53 0.17 -13.71 -15.50
C SER A 53 -1.04 -13.19 -14.74
N ASN A 54 -1.41 -13.87 -13.64
CA ASN A 54 -2.48 -13.41 -12.75
C ASN A 54 -1.94 -12.34 -11.79
N TYR A 55 -2.20 -11.08 -12.11
CA TYR A 55 -1.91 -9.98 -11.22
C TYR A 55 -3.04 -9.79 -10.20
N HIS A 56 -2.64 -9.61 -8.95
CA HIS A 56 -3.51 -9.24 -7.85
C HIS A 56 -3.26 -7.78 -7.48
N PRO A 57 -4.31 -7.03 -7.10
CA PRO A 57 -4.15 -5.67 -6.62
C PRO A 57 -3.31 -5.67 -5.34
N ALA A 58 -2.41 -4.70 -5.22
CA ALA A 58 -1.56 -4.51 -4.06
C ALA A 58 -1.43 -3.02 -3.73
N LEU A 59 -1.06 -2.71 -2.48
CA LEU A 59 -0.73 -1.35 -2.08
C LEU A 59 0.66 -1.34 -1.47
N LEU A 60 1.55 -0.52 -2.02
CA LEU A 60 2.82 -0.19 -1.41
C LEU A 60 2.59 0.95 -0.40
N LEU A 61 2.94 0.72 0.85
CA LEU A 61 2.79 1.69 1.92
C LEU A 61 4.15 2.24 2.27
N LYS A 62 4.25 3.56 2.45
CA LYS A 62 5.45 4.20 2.97
C LYS A 62 5.10 5.02 4.22
N ASN A 63 5.85 4.74 5.28
CA ASN A 63 5.83 5.47 6.54
C ASN A 63 7.17 6.14 6.76
N GLN A 64 7.14 7.42 7.10
CA GLN A 64 8.31 8.17 7.49
C GLN A 64 8.16 8.51 8.98
N ASN A 65 9.08 7.98 9.79
CA ASN A 65 9.32 8.41 11.15
C ASN A 65 10.63 9.21 11.19
N LEU A 66 10.93 9.87 12.32
CA LEU A 66 12.06 10.80 12.44
C LEU A 66 13.41 10.23 11.95
N ASP A 67 13.66 8.93 12.18
CA ASP A 67 14.94 8.29 11.86
C ASP A 67 14.85 7.17 10.81
N GLU A 68 13.64 6.77 10.37
CA GLU A 68 13.47 5.61 9.50
C GLU A 68 12.31 5.77 8.52
N THR A 69 12.55 5.41 7.26
CA THR A 69 11.50 5.21 6.27
C THR A 69 11.23 3.72 6.13
N LYS A 70 10.04 3.28 6.53
CA LYS A 70 9.59 1.89 6.38
C LYS A 70 8.65 1.76 5.20
N THR A 71 8.94 0.80 4.31
CA THR A 71 8.07 0.45 3.18
C THR A 71 7.52 -0.96 3.36
N THR A 72 6.21 -1.12 3.22
CA THR A 72 5.52 -2.40 3.40
C THR A 72 4.54 -2.65 2.27
N LEU A 73 4.07 -3.89 2.12
CA LEU A 73 3.17 -4.29 1.04
C LEU A 73 1.87 -4.84 1.62
N ILE A 74 0.73 -4.25 1.25
CA ILE A 74 -0.59 -4.83 1.49
C ILE A 74 -0.97 -5.70 0.31
N LEU A 75 -1.27 -6.97 0.61
CA LEU A 75 -1.75 -7.97 -0.33
C LEU A 75 -3.14 -8.47 0.07
N PRO A 76 -3.94 -9.01 -0.88
CA PRO A 76 -5.23 -9.62 -0.55
C PRO A 76 -5.08 -10.73 0.49
N GLY A 77 -6.06 -10.86 1.39
CA GLY A 77 -6.08 -11.85 2.48
C GLY A 77 -6.29 -13.30 2.02
N SER A 78 -6.02 -13.62 0.76
CA SER A 78 -6.13 -14.98 0.22
C SER A 78 -4.94 -15.84 0.65
N GLN A 79 -5.12 -17.16 0.73
CA GLN A 79 -4.09 -18.10 1.18
C GLN A 79 -2.89 -18.28 0.22
N ILE A 80 -2.88 -17.53 -0.89
CA ILE A 80 -1.86 -17.63 -1.94
C ILE A 80 -0.59 -16.84 -1.61
N PHE A 81 -0.69 -15.81 -0.75
CA PHE A 81 0.44 -15.00 -0.31
C PHE A 81 0.83 -15.39 1.12
N ARG A 82 2.12 -15.67 1.32
CA ARG A 82 2.69 -16.14 2.58
C ARG A 82 4.02 -15.47 2.83
N GLU A 83 4.42 -15.44 4.09
CA GLU A 83 5.80 -15.13 4.45
C GLU A 83 6.77 -16.06 3.72
N GLN A 84 8.00 -15.61 3.54
CA GLN A 84 9.08 -16.35 2.89
C GLN A 84 8.80 -16.73 1.43
N GLN A 85 8.04 -15.91 0.74
CA GLN A 85 7.63 -16.13 -0.65
C GLN A 85 8.18 -15.04 -1.57
N ALA A 86 8.81 -15.45 -2.67
CA ALA A 86 9.19 -14.54 -3.73
C ALA A 86 7.98 -14.19 -4.60
N VAL A 87 7.77 -12.90 -4.86
CA VAL A 87 6.72 -12.39 -5.72
C VAL A 87 7.27 -11.32 -6.65
N HIS A 88 6.56 -11.11 -7.76
CA HIS A 88 6.86 -10.03 -8.70
C HIS A 88 5.93 -8.85 -8.42
N LEU A 89 6.52 -7.69 -8.16
CA LEU A 89 5.84 -6.44 -7.89
C LEU A 89 5.87 -5.56 -9.15
N ARG A 90 4.70 -5.34 -9.75
CA ARG A 90 4.53 -4.44 -10.90
C ARG A 90 4.28 -3.02 -10.41
N LEU A 91 5.18 -2.13 -10.81
CA LEU A 91 5.24 -0.71 -10.49
C LEU A 91 5.03 0.10 -11.78
N GLY A 92 3.77 0.34 -12.14
CA GLY A 92 3.42 0.94 -13.43
C GLY A 92 3.80 0.01 -14.59
N LYS A 93 4.81 0.39 -15.38
CA LYS A 93 5.34 -0.42 -16.50
C LYS A 93 6.56 -1.25 -16.12
N GLU A 94 7.16 -0.99 -14.95
CA GLU A 94 8.33 -1.70 -14.46
C GLU A 94 7.90 -2.85 -13.54
N GLU A 95 8.75 -3.85 -13.38
CA GLU A 95 8.53 -4.97 -12.48
C GLU A 95 9.81 -5.26 -11.71
N VAL A 96 9.69 -5.47 -10.41
CA VAL A 96 10.80 -5.82 -9.51
C VAL A 96 10.48 -7.11 -8.77
N LYS A 97 11.49 -7.87 -8.38
CA LYS A 97 11.30 -9.07 -7.57
C LYS A 97 11.48 -8.75 -6.11
N VAL A 98 10.53 -9.18 -5.28
CA VAL A 98 10.57 -8.97 -3.83
C VAL A 98 10.38 -10.27 -3.08
N TYR A 99 10.93 -10.34 -1.88
CA TYR A 99 10.74 -11.43 -0.96
C TYR A 99 9.86 -10.96 0.21
N LEU A 100 8.73 -11.62 0.42
CA LEU A 100 7.84 -11.33 1.53
C LEU A 100 8.48 -11.86 2.83
N LEU A 101 8.68 -10.97 3.79
CA LEU A 101 9.23 -11.29 5.10
C LEU A 101 8.07 -11.54 6.08
N ASN A 102 8.04 -10.81 7.20
CA ASN A 102 7.06 -11.01 8.27
C ASN A 102 5.72 -10.30 7.97
N ALA A 103 4.61 -10.97 8.26
CA ALA A 103 3.28 -10.39 8.27
C ALA A 103 3.09 -9.51 9.51
N GLN A 104 2.94 -8.21 9.30
CA GLN A 104 2.77 -7.20 10.35
C GLN A 104 1.32 -7.13 10.84
N LEU A 105 0.37 -7.25 9.91
CA LEU A 105 -1.06 -7.17 10.20
C LEU A 105 -1.80 -8.16 9.31
N ILE A 106 -2.57 -9.05 9.93
CA ILE A 106 -3.40 -10.05 9.25
C ILE A 106 -4.86 -9.72 9.56
N THR A 107 -5.65 -9.52 8.51
CA THR A 107 -7.10 -9.35 8.58
C THR A 107 -7.78 -10.34 7.63
N GLN A 108 -9.10 -10.45 7.70
CA GLN A 108 -9.85 -11.28 6.74
C GLN A 108 -9.74 -10.80 5.28
N SER A 109 -9.47 -9.51 5.06
CA SER A 109 -9.49 -8.92 3.72
C SER A 109 -8.09 -8.67 3.13
N PHE A 110 -7.07 -8.54 3.99
CA PHE A 110 -5.71 -8.25 3.56
C PHE A 110 -4.67 -8.69 4.59
N VAL A 111 -3.43 -8.85 4.11
CA VAL A 111 -2.23 -9.01 4.94
C VAL A 111 -1.22 -7.93 4.56
N GLN A 112 -0.59 -7.32 5.57
CA GLN A 112 0.51 -6.38 5.40
C GLN A 112 1.84 -7.09 5.67
N PHE A 113 2.75 -7.07 4.71
CA PHE A 113 4.07 -7.71 4.81
C PHE A 113 5.18 -6.66 4.84
N ASP A 114 6.20 -6.93 5.66
CA ASP A 114 7.54 -6.43 5.38
C ASP A 114 8.09 -7.16 4.15
N PHE A 115 8.94 -6.50 3.37
CA PHE A 115 9.56 -7.12 2.20
C PHE A 115 10.95 -6.54 1.95
N GLU A 116 11.75 -7.30 1.20
CA GLU A 116 13.03 -6.85 0.65
C GLU A 116 13.07 -7.05 -0.86
N LEU A 117 13.89 -6.28 -1.56
CA LEU A 117 14.17 -6.54 -2.97
C LEU A 117 15.08 -7.76 -3.07
N LEU A 118 14.81 -8.64 -4.03
CA LEU A 118 15.73 -9.73 -4.36
C LEU A 118 16.93 -9.25 -5.19
N ASN A 119 16.84 -8.05 -5.76
CA ASN A 119 17.93 -7.38 -6.45
C ASN A 119 18.02 -5.91 -5.98
N ASP A 120 19.08 -5.56 -5.27
CA ASP A 120 19.29 -4.19 -4.77
C ASP A 120 19.48 -3.15 -5.88
N GLU A 121 19.88 -3.58 -7.09
CA GLU A 121 19.95 -2.70 -8.26
C GLU A 121 18.57 -2.19 -8.71
N GLU A 122 17.48 -2.84 -8.25
CA GLU A 122 16.09 -2.43 -8.52
C GLU A 122 15.58 -1.35 -7.53
N GLN A 123 16.34 -0.99 -6.48
CA GLN A 123 15.97 0.08 -5.53
C GLN A 123 15.61 1.42 -6.20
N PRO A 124 16.35 1.90 -7.23
CA PRO A 124 16.00 3.12 -7.94
C PRO A 124 14.62 3.07 -8.61
N VAL A 125 14.19 1.91 -9.09
CA VAL A 125 12.86 1.71 -9.72
C VAL A 125 11.75 1.95 -8.70
N LEU A 126 11.88 1.34 -7.51
CA LEU A 126 10.94 1.51 -6.40
C LEU A 126 10.84 2.99 -5.96
N ARG A 127 12.00 3.63 -5.76
CA ARG A 127 12.05 5.06 -5.35
C ARG A 127 11.45 5.99 -6.39
N LYS A 128 11.78 5.77 -7.67
CA LYS A 128 11.24 6.57 -8.78
C LYS A 128 9.72 6.44 -8.88
N PHE A 129 9.19 5.22 -8.77
CA PHE A 129 7.75 4.99 -8.80
C PHE A 129 7.01 5.77 -7.71
N MET A 130 7.52 5.74 -6.47
CA MET A 130 6.93 6.48 -5.36
C MET A 130 7.05 8.01 -5.54
N ALA A 131 8.17 8.50 -6.06
CA ALA A 131 8.37 9.93 -6.30
C ALA A 131 7.44 10.50 -7.39
N GLN A 132 7.25 9.78 -8.51
CA GLN A 132 6.40 10.21 -9.63
C GLN A 132 4.94 10.38 -9.22
N ARG A 133 4.40 9.43 -8.45
CA ARG A 133 3.02 9.47 -7.96
C ARG A 133 2.74 10.65 -7.02
N ASN A 134 3.75 11.10 -6.28
CA ASN A 134 3.62 12.30 -5.44
C ASN A 134 3.57 13.57 -6.30
N MET A 135 4.32 13.64 -7.40
CA MET A 135 4.30 14.80 -8.29
C MET A 135 2.97 14.93 -9.04
N ASP A 136 2.41 13.83 -9.56
CA ASP A 136 1.10 13.83 -10.22
C ASP A 136 -0.01 14.36 -9.30
N LYS A 137 0.10 14.08 -7.99
CA LYS A 137 -0.85 14.55 -6.98
C LYS A 137 -0.69 16.05 -6.69
N ILE A 138 0.55 16.54 -6.59
CA ILE A 138 0.83 17.97 -6.38
C ILE A 138 0.32 18.80 -7.55
N ASP A 139 0.54 18.35 -8.78
CA ASP A 139 0.06 19.07 -9.98
C ASP A 139 -1.47 19.12 -10.02
N GLN A 140 -2.15 18.02 -9.70
CA GLN A 140 -3.61 17.99 -9.62
C GLN A 140 -4.15 18.96 -8.55
N ASP A 141 -3.56 18.96 -7.34
CA ASP A 141 -3.95 19.85 -6.25
C ASP A 141 -3.72 21.33 -6.62
N LEU A 142 -2.63 21.64 -7.33
CA LEU A 142 -2.33 22.99 -7.83
C LEU A 142 -3.34 23.45 -8.89
N TRP A 143 -3.71 22.57 -9.82
CA TRP A 143 -4.71 22.88 -10.85
C TRP A 143 -6.10 23.12 -10.27
N GLU A 144 -6.50 22.40 -9.22
CA GLU A 144 -7.77 22.64 -8.54
C GLU A 144 -7.78 23.94 -7.74
N ALA A 145 -6.65 24.37 -7.18
CA ALA A 145 -6.54 25.63 -6.46
C ALA A 145 -6.64 26.88 -7.36
N LEU A 146 -6.50 26.71 -8.68
CA LEU A 146 -6.60 27.79 -9.68
C LEU A 146 -8.00 27.91 -10.31
N LYS A 147 -8.96 27.04 -9.94
CA LYS A 147 -10.37 27.12 -10.35
C LYS A 147 -11.23 27.81 -9.29
#